data_AF-A0A6N9Q659-F1
#
_entry.id   AF-A0A6N9Q659-F1
#
_cell.length_a   1.000
_cell.length_b   1.000
_cell.length_c   1.000
_cell.angle_alpha   90.00
_cell.angle_beta   90.00
_cell.angle_gamma   90.00
#
_symmetry.space_group_name_H-M   'P 1'
#
loop_
_entity.id
_entity.type
_entity.pdbx_description
1 polymer ?
#
loop_
_entity_poly.entity_id
_entity_poly.type
_entity_poly.pdbx_seq_one_letter_code
_entity_poly.pdbx_strand_id
1 'polypeptide(L)'
;MNDVCVQMQELIPWLINRTLNSSERVSVYQHVATCGHCRNELVFFMELNKKVEKLSVTMELNKQFTEDLFTKIKTQIHTDQFEESEVSNLKVQLQNNKILNPFDAVNHIFKTLTTTYKGEFSQLTKSLDPILRNH
;
A
#
# COMPACT_ATOMS: atom_id res chain seq x y z
N MET A 1 -21.39 -22.39 2.26
CA MET A 1 -20.84 -21.70 1.08
C MET A 1 -20.06 -22.74 0.29
N ASN A 2 -20.33 -22.93 -1.00
CA ASN A 2 -19.70 -23.98 -1.81
C ASN A 2 -18.36 -23.47 -2.35
N ASP A 3 -17.32 -24.30 -2.43
CA ASP A 3 -15.98 -23.91 -2.92
C ASP A 3 -16.05 -23.32 -4.34
N VAL A 4 -16.98 -23.82 -5.15
CA VAL A 4 -17.26 -23.28 -6.48
C VAL A 4 -17.75 -21.82 -6.41
N CYS A 5 -18.59 -21.46 -5.43
CA CYS A 5 -19.05 -20.08 -5.28
C CYS A 5 -17.88 -19.14 -4.96
N VAL A 6 -16.97 -19.57 -4.08
CA VAL A 6 -15.78 -18.78 -3.71
C VAL A 6 -14.93 -18.51 -4.94
N GLN A 7 -14.63 -19.55 -5.72
CA GLN A 7 -13.87 -19.42 -6.96
C GLN A 7 -14.57 -18.49 -7.97
N MET A 8 -15.88 -18.61 -8.15
CA MET A 8 -16.61 -17.72 -9.08
C MET A 8 -16.59 -16.28 -8.59
N GLN A 9 -16.69 -16.04 -7.29
CA GLN A 9 -16.61 -14.70 -6.70
C GLN A 9 -15.25 -14.05 -6.93
N GLU A 10 -14.16 -14.82 -6.83
CA GLU A 10 -12.81 -14.35 -7.17
C GLU A 10 -12.68 -13.97 -8.66
N LEU A 11 -13.42 -14.65 -9.54
CA LEU A 11 -13.41 -14.39 -10.99
C LEU A 11 -14.29 -13.20 -11.41
N ILE A 12 -15.34 -12.85 -10.67
CA ILE A 12 -16.30 -11.80 -11.03
C ILE A 12 -15.63 -10.42 -11.28
N PRO A 13 -14.70 -9.91 -10.45
CA PRO A 13 -14.03 -8.64 -10.72
C PRO A 13 -13.29 -8.62 -12.07
N TRP A 14 -12.63 -9.72 -12.40
CA TRP A 14 -11.91 -9.89 -13.67
C TRP A 14 -12.87 -10.00 -14.86
N LEU A 15 -14.05 -10.59 -14.65
CA LEU A 15 -15.11 -10.61 -15.67
C LEU A 15 -15.54 -9.19 -16.03
N ILE A 16 -15.78 -8.34 -15.02
CA ILE A 16 -16.17 -6.94 -15.20
C ILE A 16 -15.08 -6.14 -15.91
N ASN A 17 -13.81 -6.36 -15.53
CA ASN A 17 -12.65 -5.73 -16.17
C ASN A 17 -12.30 -6.31 -17.55
N ARG A 18 -13.05 -7.32 -18.03
CA ARG A 18 -12.85 -8.01 -19.32
C ARG A 18 -11.47 -8.66 -19.48
N THR A 19 -10.85 -9.07 -18.38
CA THR A 19 -9.50 -9.69 -18.38
C THR A 19 -9.54 -11.22 -18.34
N LEU A 20 -10.71 -11.82 -18.10
CA LEU A 20 -10.88 -13.28 -18.13
C LEU A 20 -10.75 -13.86 -19.55
N ASN A 21 -10.18 -15.05 -19.63
CA ASN A 21 -10.18 -15.82 -20.87
C ASN A 21 -11.58 -16.38 -21.19
N SER A 22 -11.78 -16.87 -22.41
CA SER A 22 -13.10 -17.36 -22.87
C SER A 22 -13.65 -18.52 -22.03
N SER A 23 -12.80 -19.42 -21.54
CA SER A 23 -13.22 -20.56 -20.71
C SER A 23 -13.76 -20.11 -19.36
N GLU A 24 -13.01 -19.23 -18.68
CA GLU A 24 -13.39 -18.65 -17.39
C GLU A 24 -14.69 -17.87 -17.47
N ARG A 25 -14.86 -17.06 -18.54
CA ARG A 25 -16.11 -16.31 -18.76
C ARG A 25 -17.32 -17.23 -18.84
N VAL A 26 -17.22 -18.32 -19.61
CA VAL A 26 -18.31 -19.30 -19.75
C VAL A 26 -18.64 -19.93 -18.40
N SER A 27 -17.61 -20.31 -17.63
CA SER A 27 -17.78 -20.91 -16.29
C SER A 27 -18.53 -19.97 -15.33
N VAL A 28 -18.11 -18.70 -15.25
CA VAL A 28 -18.76 -17.70 -14.40
C VAL A 28 -20.21 -17.48 -14.82
N TYR A 29 -20.48 -17.33 -16.13
CA TYR A 29 -21.85 -17.13 -16.62
C TYR A 29 -22.77 -18.33 -16.34
N GLN A 30 -22.29 -19.56 -16.55
CA GLN A 30 -23.04 -20.77 -16.24
C GLN A 30 -23.37 -20.86 -14.75
N HIS A 31 -22.41 -20.55 -13.88
CA HIS A 31 -22.65 -20.58 -12.44
C HIS A 31 -23.62 -19.48 -11.99
N VAL A 32 -23.43 -18.24 -12.44
CA VAL A 32 -24.30 -17.10 -12.08
C VAL A 32 -25.74 -17.29 -12.58
N ALA A 33 -25.94 -18.03 -13.67
CA ALA A 33 -27.28 -18.38 -14.15
C ALA A 33 -28.07 -19.20 -13.12
N THR A 34 -27.40 -20.03 -12.33
CA THR A 34 -28.03 -20.96 -11.38
C THR A 34 -27.86 -20.55 -9.92
N CYS A 35 -26.85 -19.73 -9.59
CA CYS A 35 -26.54 -19.32 -8.23
C CYS A 35 -26.99 -17.88 -7.95
N GLY A 36 -28.03 -17.72 -7.13
CA GLY A 36 -28.55 -16.39 -6.74
C GLY A 36 -27.55 -15.53 -5.96
N HIS A 37 -26.67 -16.14 -5.17
CA HIS A 37 -25.65 -15.41 -4.41
C HIS A 37 -24.60 -14.79 -5.33
N CYS A 38 -24.01 -15.59 -6.23
CA CYS A 38 -23.01 -15.09 -7.20
C CYS A 38 -23.63 -14.10 -8.19
N ARG A 39 -24.93 -14.19 -8.46
CA ARG A 39 -25.67 -13.19 -9.25
C ARG A 39 -25.73 -11.83 -8.55
N ASN A 40 -26.03 -11.82 -7.25
CA ASN A 40 -26.05 -10.58 -6.48
C ASN A 40 -24.65 -9.95 -6.42
N GLU A 41 -23.60 -10.77 -6.27
CA GLU A 41 -22.22 -10.32 -6.30
C GLU A 41 -21.87 -9.67 -7.65
N LEU A 42 -22.26 -10.31 -8.77
CA LEU A 42 -22.05 -9.75 -10.10
C LEU A 42 -22.73 -8.38 -10.24
N VAL A 43 -23.97 -8.26 -9.80
CA VAL A 43 -24.71 -6.97 -9.83
C VAL A 43 -24.00 -5.91 -9.00
N PHE A 44 -23.51 -6.26 -7.80
CA PHE A 44 -22.74 -5.35 -6.96
C PHE A 44 -21.51 -4.79 -7.68
N PHE A 45 -20.68 -5.65 -8.29
CA PHE A 45 -19.50 -5.21 -9.02
C PHE A 45 -19.84 -4.41 -10.29
N MET A 46 -20.93 -4.75 -10.99
CA MET A 46 -21.40 -3.96 -12.13
C MET A 46 -21.78 -2.52 -11.72
N GLU A 47 -22.50 -2.36 -10.61
CA GLU A 47 -22.87 -1.04 -10.08
C GLU A 47 -21.66 -0.26 -9.59
N LEU A 48 -20.69 -0.92 -8.96
CA LEU A 48 -19.42 -0.30 -8.58
C LEU A 48 -18.66 0.20 -9.82
N ASN A 49 -18.53 -0.62 -10.86
CA ASN A 49 -17.83 -0.25 -12.08
C ASN A 49 -18.48 0.96 -12.77
N LYS A 50 -19.82 1.00 -12.86
CA LYS A 50 -20.54 2.17 -13.39
C LYS A 50 -20.25 3.46 -12.62
N LYS A 51 -20.15 3.38 -11.29
CA LYS A 51 -19.82 4.54 -10.45
C LYS A 51 -18.39 5.02 -10.72
N VAL A 52 -17.44 4.10 -10.82
CA VAL A 52 -16.04 4.41 -11.14
C VAL A 52 -15.93 5.02 -12.54
N GLU A 53 -16.58 4.43 -13.54
CA GLU A 53 -16.63 4.97 -14.91
C GLU A 53 -17.20 6.38 -14.93
N LYS A 54 -18.33 6.61 -14.24
CA LYS A 54 -18.95 7.94 -14.15
C LYS A 54 -18.01 8.98 -13.55
N LEU A 55 -17.26 8.63 -12.49
CA LEU A 55 -16.26 9.52 -11.89
C LEU A 55 -15.09 9.79 -12.84
N SER A 56 -14.63 8.76 -13.55
CA SER A 56 -13.51 8.88 -14.50
C SER A 56 -13.83 9.77 -15.69
N VAL A 57 -15.08 9.79 -16.17
CA VAL A 57 -15.52 10.64 -17.28
C VAL A 57 -15.63 12.12 -16.87
N THR A 58 -15.92 12.40 -15.59
CA THR A 58 -15.97 13.77 -15.07
C THR A 58 -14.61 14.36 -14.66
N MET A 59 -13.57 13.53 -14.55
CA MET A 59 -12.21 14.02 -14.39
C MET A 59 -11.61 14.22 -15.78
N GLU A 60 -11.82 15.39 -16.37
CA GLU A 60 -10.81 15.89 -17.31
C GLU A 60 -9.50 15.94 -16.52
N LEU A 61 -8.62 14.98 -16.79
CA LEU A 61 -7.29 14.93 -16.21
C LEU A 61 -6.63 16.27 -16.53
N ASN A 62 -6.60 17.15 -15.53
CA ASN A 62 -5.94 18.43 -15.65
C ASN A 62 -4.50 18.12 -16.02
N LYS A 63 -4.09 18.55 -17.22
CA LYS A 63 -2.72 18.29 -17.73
C LYS A 63 -1.67 18.71 -16.70
N GLN A 64 -1.94 19.79 -15.97
CA GLN A 64 -1.10 20.25 -14.88
C GLN A 64 -0.96 19.21 -13.75
N PHE A 65 -2.05 18.57 -13.34
CA PHE A 65 -2.02 17.53 -12.31
C PHE A 65 -1.21 16.31 -12.77
N THR A 66 -1.35 15.90 -14.03
CA THR A 66 -0.56 14.81 -14.59
C THR A 66 0.93 15.17 -14.62
N GLU A 67 1.29 16.36 -15.10
CA GLU A 67 2.68 16.82 -15.12
C GLU A 67 3.29 16.96 -13.71
N ASP A 68 2.52 17.48 -12.75
CA ASP A 68 2.94 17.60 -11.35
C ASP A 68 3.16 16.22 -10.71
N LEU A 69 2.27 15.26 -10.97
CA LEU A 69 2.40 13.88 -10.46
C LEU A 69 3.63 13.18 -11.05
N PHE A 70 3.82 13.26 -12.37
CA PHE A 70 4.99 12.66 -13.03
C PHE A 70 6.29 13.32 -12.59
N THR A 71 6.28 14.63 -12.34
CA THR A 71 7.44 15.34 -11.78
C THR A 71 7.76 14.81 -10.39
N LYS A 72 6.76 14.71 -9.49
CA LYS A 72 6.96 14.15 -8.14
C LYS A 72 7.49 12.72 -8.16
N ILE A 73 6.95 11.85 -9.02
CA ILE A 73 7.42 10.47 -9.16
C ILE A 73 8.88 10.44 -9.62
N LYS A 74 9.25 11.24 -10.63
CA LYS A 74 10.66 11.34 -11.10
C LYS A 74 11.59 11.83 -10.00
N THR A 75 11.18 12.86 -9.26
CA THR A 75 11.97 13.38 -8.15
C THR A 75 12.15 12.32 -7.06
N GLN A 76 11.10 11.57 -6.71
CA GLN A 76 11.19 10.52 -5.70
C GLN A 76 12.11 9.38 -6.14
N ILE A 77 12.02 8.91 -7.39
CA ILE A 77 12.92 7.89 -7.93
C ILE A 77 14.39 8.35 -7.86
N HIS A 78 14.66 9.62 -8.16
CA HIS A 78 16.01 10.18 -8.05
C HIS A 78 16.50 10.28 -6.61
N THR A 79 15.63 10.65 -5.67
CA THR A 79 15.96 10.69 -4.24
C THR A 79 16.24 9.29 -3.70
N ASP A 80 15.41 8.31 -4.04
CA ASP A 80 15.55 6.93 -3.58
C ASP A 80 16.84 6.27 -4.16
N GLN A 81 17.22 6.62 -5.38
CA GLN A 81 18.50 6.20 -5.98
C GLN A 81 19.72 6.86 -5.32
N PHE A 82 19.57 8.04 -4.72
CA PHE A 82 20.65 8.70 -3.99
C PHE A 82 20.87 8.09 -2.61
N GLU A 83 19.80 7.66 -1.92
CA GLU A 83 19.89 6.99 -0.61
C GLU A 83 20.56 5.60 -0.70
N GLU A 84 20.42 4.88 -1.82
CA GLU A 84 21.13 3.61 -2.06
C GLU A 84 22.66 3.79 -2.13
N SER A 85 23.13 4.97 -2.53
CA SER A 85 24.57 5.30 -2.58
C SER A 85 25.16 5.59 -1.19
N GLU A 86 24.38 6.16 -0.27
CA GLU A 86 24.78 6.37 1.13
C GLU A 86 24.74 5.07 1.93
N VAL A 87 23.75 4.20 1.70
CA VAL A 87 23.70 2.85 2.30
C VAL A 87 24.88 1.99 1.84
N SER A 88 25.33 2.17 0.61
CA SER A 88 26.53 1.49 0.08
C SER A 88 27.82 1.94 0.81
N ASN A 89 27.95 3.24 1.12
CA ASN A 89 29.06 3.76 1.93
C ASN A 89 29.02 3.26 3.39
N LEU A 90 27.82 3.14 4.00
CA LEU A 90 27.66 2.56 5.33
C LEU A 90 28.02 1.07 5.37
N LYS A 91 27.73 0.31 4.31
CA LYS A 91 28.08 -1.11 4.19
C LYS A 91 29.59 -1.33 4.12
N VAL A 92 30.32 -0.42 3.46
CA VAL A 92 31.80 -0.42 3.40
C VAL A 92 32.41 -0.09 4.78
N GLN A 93 31.81 0.83 5.53
CA GLN A 93 32.28 1.13 6.90
C GLN A 93 32.01 -0.01 7.90
N LEU A 94 30.90 -0.73 7.75
CA LEU A 94 30.56 -1.90 8.58
C LEU A 94 31.44 -3.12 8.30
N GLN A 95 31.95 -3.29 7.07
CA GLN A 95 32.85 -4.40 6.74
C GLN A 95 34.29 -4.18 7.23
N ASN A 96 34.71 -2.93 7.42
CA ASN A 96 36.06 -2.60 7.88
C ASN A 96 36.23 -2.61 9.41
N ASN A 97 35.14 -2.57 10.17
CA ASN A 97 35.16 -2.73 11.62
C ASN A 97 34.89 -4.19 12.01
N LYS A 98 35.97 -4.94 12.20
CA LYS A 98 35.95 -6.32 12.72
C LYS A 98 35.08 -6.43 13.98
N ILE A 99 34.00 -7.19 13.83
CA ILE A 99 33.22 -7.88 14.87
C ILE A 99 32.48 -6.96 15.86
N LEU A 100 31.19 -6.77 15.59
CA LEU A 100 30.19 -6.81 16.65
C LEU A 100 29.18 -7.89 16.27
N ASN A 101 28.97 -8.83 17.19
CA ASN A 101 27.98 -9.89 17.08
C ASN A 101 26.64 -9.26 16.62
N PRO A 102 25.86 -9.88 15.72
CA PRO A 102 24.56 -9.35 15.30
C PRO A 102 23.65 -9.00 16.50
N PHE A 103 23.80 -9.69 17.63
CA PHE A 103 23.13 -9.33 18.88
C PHE A 103 23.59 -7.99 19.48
N ASP A 104 24.87 -7.63 19.38
CA ASP A 104 25.39 -6.35 19.85
C ASP A 104 24.97 -5.19 18.94
N ALA A 105 24.90 -5.43 17.63
CA ALA A 105 24.37 -4.46 16.68
C ALA A 105 22.87 -4.19 16.95
N VAL A 106 22.08 -5.25 17.18
CA VAL A 106 20.67 -5.11 17.57
C VAL A 106 20.54 -4.41 18.92
N ASN A 107 21.37 -4.74 19.90
CA ASN A 107 21.33 -4.11 21.22
C ASN A 107 21.77 -2.62 21.17
N HIS A 108 22.72 -2.27 20.30
CA HIS A 108 23.10 -0.89 20.07
C HIS A 108 21.98 -0.13 19.36
N ILE A 109 21.42 -0.66 18.28
CA ILE A 109 20.28 -0.06 17.57
C ILE A 109 19.11 0.13 18.55
N PHE A 110 18.80 -0.89 19.35
CA PHE A 110 17.73 -0.82 20.34
C PHE A 110 18.02 0.21 21.43
N LYS A 111 19.28 0.30 21.92
CA LYS A 111 19.69 1.35 22.87
C LYS A 111 19.58 2.74 22.25
N THR A 112 20.03 2.94 21.01
CA THR A 112 19.96 4.23 20.32
C THR A 112 18.50 4.63 20.10
N LEU A 113 17.67 3.73 19.58
CA LEU A 113 16.24 3.96 19.40
C LEU A 113 15.53 4.27 20.71
N THR A 114 15.81 3.51 21.78
CA THR A 114 15.22 3.77 23.09
C THR A 114 15.70 5.08 23.71
N THR A 115 16.96 5.50 23.52
CA THR A 115 17.41 6.82 23.99
C THR A 115 16.78 7.96 23.21
N THR A 116 16.63 7.84 21.89
CA THR A 116 15.99 8.86 21.06
C THR A 116 14.50 8.97 21.41
N TYR A 117 13.78 7.86 21.45
CA TYR A 117 12.35 7.85 21.81
C TYR A 117 12.11 8.31 23.25
N LYS A 118 12.97 7.95 24.20
CA LYS A 118 12.82 8.42 25.60
C LYS A 118 13.13 9.91 25.74
N GLY A 119 14.05 10.45 24.92
CA GLY A 119 14.32 11.88 24.84
C GLY A 119 13.14 12.66 24.26
N GLU A 120 12.63 12.23 23.11
CA GLU A 120 11.50 12.87 22.43
C GLU A 120 10.21 12.78 23.24
N PHE A 121 9.93 11.62 23.86
CA PHE A 121 8.76 11.45 24.72
C PHE A 121 8.84 12.31 26.00
N SER A 122 10.03 12.49 26.58
CA SER A 122 10.26 13.38 27.73
C SER A 122 10.09 14.86 27.36
N GLN A 123 10.47 15.26 26.14
CA GLN A 123 10.21 16.61 25.64
C GLN A 123 8.73 16.84 25.34
N LEU A 124 8.04 15.86 24.73
CA LEU A 124 6.60 15.91 24.46
C LEU A 124 5.78 16.00 25.75
N THR A 125 6.09 15.16 26.74
CA THR A 125 5.40 15.20 28.05
C THR A 125 5.65 16.51 28.81
N LYS A 126 6.87 17.06 28.79
CA LYS A 126 7.14 18.39 29.35
C LYS A 126 6.42 19.52 28.61
N SER A 127 6.21 19.40 27.30
CA SER A 127 5.47 20.38 26.51
C SER A 127 3.96 20.33 26.72
N LEU A 128 3.43 19.15 27.09
CA LEU A 128 1.99 18.92 27.31
C LEU A 128 1.55 19.16 28.76
N ASP A 129 2.43 19.08 29.75
CA ASP A 129 2.12 19.28 31.17
C ASP A 129 1.51 20.67 31.51
N PRO A 130 1.96 21.82 30.93
CA PRO A 130 1.30 23.10 31.17
C PRO A 130 -0.04 23.26 30.43
N ILE A 131 -0.28 22.47 29.37
CA ILE A 131 -1.54 22.50 28.60
C ILE A 131 -2.63 21.72 29.37
N LEU A 132 -2.26 20.63 30.03
CA LEU A 132 -3.17 19.77 30.79
C LEU A 132 -3.54 20.33 32.18
N ARG A 133 -2.83 21.33 32.72
CA ARG A 133 -3.12 21.95 34.03
C ARG A 133 -4.04 23.18 33.97
N ASN A 134 -4.40 23.65 32.78
CA ASN A 134 -5.30 24.80 32.58
C ASN A 134 -6.71 24.39 32.12
N HIS A 135 -7.09 23.12 32.31
CA HIS A 135 -8.44 22.61 32.13
C HIS A 135 -8.89 21.82 33.37
#